data_AF-A0A519ZHE1-F1
#
_entry.id   AF-A0A519ZHE1-F1
#
_cell.length_a   1.000
_cell.length_b   1.000
_cell.length_c   1.000
_cell.angle_alpha   90.00
_cell.angle_beta   90.00
_cell.angle_gamma   90.00
#
_symmetry.space_group_name_H-M   'P 1'
#
loop_
_entity.id
_entity.type
_entity.pdbx_description
1 polymer ?
#
loop_
_entity_poly.entity_id
_entity_poly.type
_entity_poly.pdbx_seq_one_letter_code
_entity_poly.pdbx_strand_id
1 'polypeptide(L)'
;MSGVDLTVSAPDAAEAVAPSPIPDAPKATEALKAMPPQHPFIELMARYRAIWRAAWKRRYELAGPARLADEAAFLPAALSLQATPPHPAPRRVMWVVMGLFVIALVWACLGQLDIVAVAPGRIVVSEGTKLVQPLEASVVKAIHVKNGDKVEAGQLLIELDPTTARADNSRVSQERDAALSELWRTQALLTALAGSGAPVLPKTANGADASQRALIQAQLSAEWQDVQAQ
;
A
#
# COMPACT_ATOMS: atom_id res chain seq x y z
N MET A 1 -81.20 -66.47 -36.17
CA MET A 1 -81.02 -67.42 -37.30
C MET A 1 -80.49 -66.64 -38.49
N SER A 2 -79.54 -67.23 -39.23
CA SER A 2 -78.79 -66.69 -40.38
C SER A 2 -77.82 -65.55 -40.05
N GLY A 3 -76.54 -65.57 -40.40
CA GLY A 3 -75.77 -66.29 -41.44
C GLY A 3 -74.76 -65.26 -41.97
N VAL A 4 -73.47 -65.35 -41.61
CA VAL A 4 -72.33 -65.72 -42.49
C VAL A 4 -72.38 -65.12 -43.90
N ASP A 5 -71.38 -64.31 -44.26
CA ASP A 5 -70.52 -64.39 -45.48
C ASP A 5 -69.63 -63.11 -45.59
N LEU A 6 -68.30 -63.26 -45.45
CA LEU A 6 -67.28 -63.36 -46.51
C LEU A 6 -67.08 -62.03 -47.29
N THR A 7 -66.07 -61.23 -46.93
CA THR A 7 -64.73 -61.14 -47.60
C THR A 7 -64.77 -60.97 -49.11
N VAL A 8 -64.08 -59.95 -49.65
CA VAL A 8 -62.90 -60.10 -50.55
C VAL A 8 -62.53 -58.77 -51.27
N SER A 9 -61.21 -58.58 -51.37
CA SER A 9 -60.43 -57.84 -52.37
C SER A 9 -60.31 -56.30 -52.35
N ALA A 10 -59.08 -55.90 -52.03
CA ALA A 10 -58.32 -54.78 -52.60
C ALA A 10 -58.15 -54.93 -54.14
N PRO A 11 -57.60 -53.98 -54.95
CA PRO A 11 -56.34 -53.28 -54.66
C PRO A 11 -56.11 -51.85 -55.24
N ASP A 12 -55.01 -51.28 -54.78
CA ASP A 12 -53.99 -50.45 -55.47
C ASP A 12 -54.21 -49.00 -55.95
N ALA A 13 -53.23 -48.20 -55.50
CA ALA A 13 -52.49 -47.15 -56.20
C ALA A 13 -53.24 -45.95 -56.83
N ALA A 14 -53.36 -44.88 -56.05
CA ALA A 14 -53.59 -43.48 -56.43
C ALA A 14 -53.19 -42.63 -55.19
N GLU A 15 -52.61 -41.44 -55.21
CA GLU A 15 -52.18 -40.50 -56.25
C GLU A 15 -51.47 -39.38 -55.49
N ALA A 16 -50.44 -38.78 -56.09
CA ALA A 16 -49.71 -37.66 -55.50
C ALA A 16 -50.63 -36.44 -55.32
N VAL A 17 -50.75 -35.93 -54.08
CA VAL A 17 -51.47 -34.69 -53.77
C VAL A 17 -50.48 -33.65 -53.23
N ALA A 18 -50.28 -32.60 -54.02
CA ALA A 18 -49.52 -31.41 -53.66
C ALA A 18 -50.12 -30.67 -52.46
N PRO A 19 -49.32 -29.97 -51.61
CA PRO A 19 -49.84 -29.17 -50.52
C PRO A 19 -50.45 -27.84 -51.03
N SER A 20 -51.60 -27.50 -50.45
CA SER A 20 -52.38 -26.27 -50.67
C SER A 20 -51.66 -25.00 -50.16
N PRO A 21 -52.00 -23.80 -50.69
CA PRO A 21 -51.28 -22.56 -50.40
C PRO A 21 -51.73 -21.93 -49.07
N ILE A 22 -50.76 -21.41 -48.31
CA ILE A 22 -50.99 -20.65 -47.06
C ILE A 22 -51.41 -19.22 -47.44
N PRO A 23 -52.49 -18.67 -46.83
CA PRO A 23 -52.96 -17.32 -47.12
C PRO A 23 -52.05 -16.23 -46.51
N ASP A 24 -51.90 -15.15 -47.26
CA ASP A 24 -51.13 -13.95 -46.90
C ASP A 24 -51.56 -13.36 -45.54
N ALA A 25 -50.60 -13.26 -44.61
CA ALA A 25 -50.71 -12.43 -43.42
C ALA A 25 -49.56 -11.39 -43.42
N PRO A 26 -49.84 -10.13 -43.77
CA PRO A 26 -48.85 -9.07 -43.89
C PRO A 26 -48.51 -8.45 -42.52
N LYS A 27 -47.34 -7.80 -42.43
CA LYS A 27 -46.92 -6.80 -41.39
C LYS A 27 -46.30 -7.29 -40.08
N ALA A 28 -45.50 -8.36 -40.06
CA ALA A 28 -44.61 -8.62 -38.91
C ALA A 28 -43.31 -7.80 -38.95
N THR A 29 -42.88 -7.34 -40.13
CA THR A 29 -41.57 -6.68 -40.33
C THR A 29 -41.60 -5.16 -40.16
N GLU A 30 -42.76 -4.51 -40.27
CA GLU A 30 -42.90 -3.05 -40.11
C GLU A 30 -43.10 -2.62 -38.64
N ALA A 31 -43.67 -3.48 -37.79
CA ALA A 31 -43.93 -3.15 -36.38
C ALA A 31 -42.67 -3.16 -35.50
N LEU A 32 -41.53 -3.59 -36.03
CA LEU A 32 -40.24 -3.63 -35.32
C LEU A 32 -39.49 -2.29 -35.36
N LYS A 33 -40.06 -1.25 -36.02
CA LYS A 33 -39.42 0.05 -36.27
C LYS A 33 -39.72 1.14 -35.22
N ALA A 34 -40.46 0.86 -34.16
CA ALA A 34 -40.76 1.88 -33.15
C ALA A 34 -40.85 1.33 -31.72
N MET A 35 -39.70 1.15 -31.06
CA MET A 35 -39.62 1.06 -29.59
C MET A 35 -38.25 1.64 -29.15
N PRO A 36 -38.19 2.61 -28.21
CA PRO A 36 -36.92 3.14 -27.71
C PRO A 36 -36.11 2.06 -26.97
N PRO A 37 -34.78 2.20 -26.84
CA PRO A 37 -33.93 1.18 -26.24
C PRO A 37 -34.28 1.02 -24.76
N GLN A 38 -35.08 0.01 -24.45
CA GLN A 38 -35.24 -0.49 -23.09
C GLN A 38 -34.43 -1.78 -22.99
N HIS A 39 -33.60 -1.88 -21.96
CA HIS A 39 -32.60 -2.93 -21.83
C HIS A 39 -33.17 -4.32 -22.15
N PRO A 40 -32.53 -5.11 -23.02
CA PRO A 40 -33.04 -6.42 -23.47
C PRO A 40 -33.26 -7.38 -22.28
N PHE A 41 -32.48 -7.21 -21.22
CA PHE A 41 -32.62 -7.98 -19.99
C PHE A 41 -33.90 -7.63 -19.21
N ILE A 42 -34.27 -6.36 -19.13
CA ILE A 42 -35.50 -5.92 -18.42
C ILE A 42 -36.73 -6.40 -19.17
N GLU A 43 -36.68 -6.38 -20.51
CA GLU A 43 -37.76 -6.90 -21.35
C GLU A 43 -37.93 -8.42 -21.21
N LEU A 44 -36.81 -9.17 -21.21
CA LEU A 44 -36.83 -10.62 -20.97
C LEU A 44 -37.41 -10.93 -19.58
N MET A 45 -36.96 -10.24 -18.54
CA MET A 45 -37.45 -10.43 -17.18
C MET A 45 -38.92 -10.04 -17.01
N ALA A 46 -39.37 -8.96 -17.66
CA ALA A 46 -40.77 -8.55 -17.64
C ALA A 46 -41.68 -9.60 -18.31
N ARG A 47 -41.26 -10.13 -19.46
CA ARG A 47 -41.95 -11.21 -20.18
C ARG A 47 -42.00 -12.50 -19.34
N TYR A 48 -40.87 -12.92 -18.77
CA TYR A 48 -40.81 -14.09 -17.88
C TYR A 48 -41.70 -13.90 -16.64
N ARG A 49 -41.67 -12.73 -16.01
CA ARG A 49 -42.50 -12.41 -14.84
C ARG A 49 -43.99 -12.34 -15.18
N ALA A 50 -44.35 -11.98 -16.42
CA ALA A 50 -45.73 -11.98 -16.89
C ALA A 50 -46.24 -13.41 -17.17
N ILE A 51 -45.44 -14.23 -17.85
CA ILE A 51 -45.74 -15.65 -18.10
C ILE A 51 -45.86 -16.40 -16.77
N TRP A 52 -44.91 -16.18 -15.86
CA TRP A 52 -44.95 -16.79 -14.54
C TRP A 52 -46.20 -16.38 -13.76
N ARG A 53 -46.56 -15.09 -13.71
CA ARG A 53 -47.80 -14.65 -13.06
C ARG A 53 -49.06 -15.24 -13.71
N ALA A 54 -49.11 -15.30 -15.04
CA ALA A 54 -50.23 -15.88 -15.77
C ALA A 54 -50.39 -17.38 -15.47
N ALA A 55 -49.28 -18.12 -15.49
CA ALA A 55 -49.24 -19.54 -15.12
C ALA A 55 -49.62 -19.76 -13.64
N TRP A 56 -49.13 -18.91 -12.73
CA TRP A 56 -49.43 -19.02 -11.30
C TRP A 56 -50.88 -18.72 -10.97
N LYS A 57 -51.54 -17.83 -11.73
CA LYS A 57 -52.95 -17.49 -11.56
C LYS A 57 -53.87 -18.64 -11.98
N ARG A 58 -53.48 -19.42 -12.99
CA ARG A 58 -54.22 -20.59 -13.49
C ARG A 58 -53.89 -21.90 -12.78
N ARG A 59 -53.00 -21.90 -11.78
CA ARG A 59 -52.61 -23.13 -11.07
C ARG A 59 -53.77 -23.85 -10.38
N TYR A 60 -54.85 -23.11 -10.06
CA TYR A 60 -56.05 -23.68 -9.45
C TYR A 60 -57.00 -24.32 -10.46
N GLU A 61 -56.87 -24.03 -11.77
CA GLU A 61 -57.66 -24.69 -12.82
C GLU A 61 -57.17 -26.12 -13.11
N LEU A 62 -55.89 -26.40 -12.85
CA LEU A 62 -55.28 -27.73 -12.95
C LEU A 62 -55.51 -28.59 -11.70
N ALA A 63 -56.02 -27.99 -10.61
CA ALA A 63 -56.49 -28.75 -9.47
C ALA A 63 -57.86 -29.32 -9.84
N GLY A 64 -57.91 -30.63 -10.12
CA GLY A 64 -59.15 -31.33 -10.48
C GLY A 64 -60.27 -31.14 -9.44
N PRO A 65 -61.50 -31.60 -9.74
CA PRO A 65 -62.67 -31.36 -8.89
C PRO A 65 -62.41 -31.80 -7.45
N ALA A 66 -62.75 -30.95 -6.48
CA ALA A 66 -62.64 -31.25 -5.06
C ALA A 66 -63.65 -32.36 -4.72
N ARG A 67 -63.17 -33.60 -4.62
CA ARG A 67 -63.96 -34.78 -4.24
C ARG A 67 -63.99 -34.91 -2.72
N LEU A 68 -65.16 -35.24 -2.16
CA LEU A 68 -65.32 -35.44 -0.72
C LEU A 68 -64.54 -36.67 -0.24
N ALA A 69 -64.17 -36.70 1.05
CA ALA A 69 -63.34 -37.77 1.63
C ALA A 69 -63.94 -39.17 1.41
N ASP A 70 -65.27 -39.26 1.40
CA ASP A 70 -66.00 -40.51 1.16
C ASP A 70 -65.87 -40.98 -0.29
N GLU A 71 -65.92 -40.08 -1.28
CA GLU A 71 -65.74 -40.41 -2.71
C GLU A 71 -64.31 -40.86 -3.03
N ALA A 72 -63.32 -40.30 -2.33
CA ALA A 72 -61.92 -40.67 -2.48
C ALA A 72 -61.62 -42.08 -1.94
N ALA A 73 -62.40 -42.57 -0.97
CA ALA A 73 -62.26 -43.91 -0.40
C ALA A 73 -62.76 -45.04 -1.33
N PHE A 74 -63.63 -44.71 -2.29
CA PHE A 74 -64.16 -45.67 -3.28
C PHE A 74 -63.33 -45.76 -4.57
N LEU A 75 -62.26 -44.97 -4.70
CA LEU A 75 -61.36 -45.04 -5.85
C LEU A 75 -60.38 -46.22 -5.74
N PRO A 76 -59.91 -46.79 -6.87
CA PRO A 76 -58.85 -47.80 -6.86
C PRO A 76 -57.65 -47.31 -6.03
N ALA A 77 -56.95 -48.20 -5.32
CA ALA A 77 -55.91 -47.85 -4.34
C ALA A 77 -54.82 -46.88 -4.86
N ALA A 78 -54.57 -46.85 -6.17
CA ALA A 78 -53.66 -45.90 -6.81
C ALA A 78 -54.19 -44.45 -6.83
N LEU A 79 -55.50 -44.23 -6.98
CA LEU A 79 -56.10 -42.89 -7.05
C LEU A 79 -56.39 -42.30 -5.66
N SER A 80 -56.66 -43.12 -4.65
CA SER A 80 -56.99 -42.66 -3.29
C SER A 80 -55.79 -42.03 -2.58
N LEU A 81 -54.58 -42.53 -2.80
CA LEU A 81 -53.33 -41.93 -2.29
C LEU A 81 -53.04 -40.54 -2.88
N GLN A 82 -53.41 -40.32 -4.15
CA GLN A 82 -53.22 -39.03 -4.82
C GLN A 82 -54.30 -38.00 -4.44
N ALA A 83 -55.52 -38.46 -4.15
CA ALA A 83 -56.66 -37.63 -3.78
C ALA A 83 -56.76 -37.33 -2.26
N THR A 84 -56.01 -38.05 -1.42
CA THR A 84 -55.98 -37.79 0.01
C THR A 84 -55.45 -36.38 0.26
N PRO A 85 -56.18 -35.51 1.00
CA PRO A 85 -55.75 -34.15 1.24
C PRO A 85 -54.37 -34.17 1.93
N PRO A 86 -53.35 -33.50 1.34
CA PRO A 86 -52.02 -33.50 1.94
C PRO A 86 -52.09 -32.87 3.33
N HIS A 87 -51.48 -33.53 4.31
CA HIS A 87 -51.42 -33.04 5.69
C HIS A 87 -50.94 -31.57 5.70
N PRO A 88 -51.47 -30.69 6.56
CA PRO A 88 -51.09 -29.28 6.56
C PRO A 88 -49.63 -29.01 6.99
N ALA A 89 -48.94 -30.01 7.57
CA ALA A 89 -47.55 -29.87 8.02
C ALA A 89 -46.55 -29.44 6.93
N PRO A 90 -46.43 -30.08 5.75
CA PRO A 90 -45.53 -29.64 4.68
C PRO A 90 -45.76 -28.19 4.25
N ARG A 91 -47.01 -27.71 4.25
CA ARG A 91 -47.29 -26.29 3.96
C ARG A 91 -46.72 -25.38 5.05
N ARG A 92 -46.90 -25.72 6.33
CA ARG A 92 -46.32 -24.95 7.45
C ARG A 92 -44.80 -24.95 7.39
N VAL A 93 -44.17 -26.09 7.11
CA VAL A 93 -42.71 -26.20 6.93
C VAL A 93 -42.23 -25.30 5.80
N MET A 94 -42.92 -25.28 4.66
CA MET A 94 -42.58 -24.38 3.54
C MET A 94 -42.64 -22.90 3.94
N TRP A 95 -43.67 -22.48 4.68
CA TRP A 95 -43.78 -21.10 5.18
C TRP A 95 -42.67 -20.76 6.18
N VAL A 96 -42.28 -21.69 7.06
CA VAL A 96 -41.17 -21.50 8.00
C VAL A 96 -39.84 -21.36 7.26
N VAL A 97 -39.58 -22.22 6.28
CA VAL A 97 -38.36 -22.15 5.46
C VAL A 97 -38.30 -20.83 4.69
N MET A 98 -39.43 -20.40 4.10
CA MET A 98 -39.52 -19.12 3.41
C MET A 98 -39.25 -17.95 4.37
N GLY A 99 -39.83 -17.98 5.57
CA GLY A 99 -39.60 -16.95 6.59
C GLY A 99 -38.13 -16.87 7.02
N LEU A 100 -37.49 -18.03 7.27
CA LEU A 100 -36.07 -18.10 7.60
C LEU A 100 -35.20 -17.49 6.49
N PHE A 101 -35.53 -17.79 5.23
CA PHE A 101 -34.79 -17.26 4.09
C PHE A 101 -34.92 -15.74 3.97
N VAL A 102 -36.11 -15.20 4.18
CA VAL A 102 -36.35 -13.75 4.20
C VAL A 102 -35.58 -13.09 5.34
N ILE A 103 -35.58 -13.68 6.54
CA ILE A 103 -34.83 -13.17 7.69
C ILE A 103 -33.32 -13.15 7.40
N ALA A 104 -32.79 -14.23 6.82
CA ALA A 104 -31.37 -14.31 6.44
C ALA A 104 -31.00 -13.26 5.38
N LEU A 105 -31.87 -13.03 4.38
CA LEU A 105 -31.69 -11.98 3.37
C LEU A 105 -31.67 -10.59 4.00
N VAL A 106 -32.64 -10.29 4.87
CA VAL A 106 -32.69 -9.01 5.59
C VAL A 106 -31.42 -8.83 6.42
N TRP A 107 -31.00 -9.86 7.16
CA TRP A 107 -29.78 -9.80 7.96
C TRP A 107 -28.52 -9.59 7.10
N ALA A 108 -28.41 -10.26 5.95
CA ALA A 108 -27.29 -10.08 5.03
C ALA A 108 -27.25 -8.68 4.40
N CYS A 109 -28.42 -8.06 4.15
CA CYS A 109 -28.49 -6.69 3.62
C CYS A 109 -28.15 -5.62 4.67
N LEU A 110 -28.50 -5.83 5.95
CA LEU A 110 -28.20 -4.88 7.03
C LEU A 110 -26.84 -5.12 7.70
N GLY A 111 -26.28 -6.32 7.59
CA GLY A 111 -25.01 -6.68 8.22
C GLY A 111 -23.83 -5.93 7.63
N GLN A 112 -23.22 -5.05 8.42
CA GLN A 112 -21.94 -4.44 8.09
C GLN A 112 -20.83 -5.35 8.60
N LEU A 113 -19.99 -5.84 7.69
CA LEU A 113 -18.82 -6.64 8.04
C LEU A 113 -17.63 -5.69 8.23
N ASP A 114 -17.25 -5.44 9.49
CA ASP A 114 -16.07 -4.64 9.80
C ASP A 114 -14.80 -5.43 9.49
N ILE A 115 -14.12 -5.05 8.40
CA ILE A 115 -12.83 -5.61 8.02
C ILE A 115 -11.75 -4.85 8.78
N VAL A 116 -11.21 -5.46 9.84
CA VAL A 116 -10.06 -4.91 10.57
C VAL A 116 -8.77 -5.32 9.86
N ALA A 117 -8.18 -4.40 9.11
CA ALA A 117 -6.86 -4.59 8.53
C ALA A 117 -5.78 -4.28 9.58
N VAL A 118 -5.08 -5.30 10.05
CA VAL A 118 -3.94 -5.13 10.96
C VAL A 118 -2.67 -4.92 10.13
N ALA A 119 -2.12 -3.71 10.15
CA ALA A 119 -0.85 -3.38 9.53
C ALA A 119 0.23 -3.22 10.62
N PRO A 120 1.37 -3.95 10.54
CA PRO A 120 2.47 -3.74 11.47
C PRO A 120 3.14 -2.39 11.17
N GLY A 121 2.86 -1.39 12.01
CA GLY A 121 3.56 -0.11 12.02
C GLY A 121 4.70 -0.14 13.03
N ARG A 122 5.89 0.37 12.65
CA ARG A 122 6.99 0.64 13.59
C ARG A 122 7.08 2.14 13.82
N ILE A 123 7.01 2.57 15.08
CA ILE A 123 7.25 3.96 15.46
C ILE A 123 8.76 4.20 15.38
N VAL A 124 9.17 5.05 14.44
CA VAL A 124 10.55 5.53 14.31
C VAL A 124 10.60 6.99 14.74
N VAL A 125 11.59 7.34 15.55
CA VAL A 125 11.82 8.74 15.95
C VAL A 125 12.31 9.50 14.71
N SER A 126 11.66 10.62 14.36
CA SER A 126 11.97 11.41 13.17
C SER A 126 13.42 11.91 13.12
N GLU A 127 14.01 12.13 14.30
CA GLU A 127 15.43 12.39 14.45
C GLU A 127 16.15 11.08 14.78
N GLY A 128 16.72 10.44 13.75
CA GLY A 128 17.48 9.20 13.91
C GLY A 128 18.64 9.32 14.92
N THR A 129 19.13 8.17 15.38
CA THR A 129 20.28 8.07 16.31
C THR A 129 21.50 8.78 15.73
N LYS A 130 21.87 9.94 16.30
CA LYS A 130 23.12 10.65 15.97
C LYS A 130 24.24 10.06 16.81
N LEU A 131 25.20 9.39 16.17
CA LEU A 131 26.38 8.84 16.85
C LEU A 131 27.38 9.98 17.11
N VAL A 132 27.59 10.34 18.38
CA VAL A 132 28.61 11.31 18.76
C VAL A 132 29.96 10.59 18.78
N GLN A 133 30.79 10.84 17.76
CA GLN A 133 32.15 10.31 17.68
C GLN A 133 33.16 11.41 18.04
N PRO A 134 34.18 11.12 18.86
CA PRO A 134 35.27 12.04 19.06
C PRO A 134 36.06 12.22 17.75
N LEU A 135 36.46 13.47 17.45
CA LEU A 135 37.23 13.80 16.26
C LEU A 135 38.66 13.21 16.30
N GLU A 136 39.16 12.96 17.50
CA GLU A 136 40.49 12.42 17.77
C GLU A 136 40.41 11.25 18.76
N ALA A 137 41.15 10.17 18.52
CA ALA A 137 41.19 9.00 19.40
C ALA A 137 42.06 9.28 20.63
N SER A 138 41.49 9.90 21.66
CA SER A 138 42.17 10.15 22.94
C SER A 138 41.55 9.39 24.11
N VAL A 139 42.36 9.12 25.13
CA VAL A 139 41.94 8.44 26.36
C VAL A 139 40.85 9.26 27.06
N VAL A 140 39.75 8.61 27.43
CA VAL A 140 38.62 9.25 28.13
C VAL A 140 39.02 9.50 29.59
N LYS A 141 38.98 10.76 30.02
CA LYS A 141 39.30 11.18 31.39
C LYS A 141 38.06 11.11 32.29
N ALA A 142 36.91 11.57 31.80
CA ALA A 142 35.65 11.53 32.55
C ALA A 142 34.44 11.49 31.60
N ILE A 143 33.38 10.79 32.02
CA ILE A 143 32.08 10.77 31.36
C ILE A 143 31.09 11.49 32.30
N HIS A 144 30.49 12.58 31.84
CA HIS A 144 29.66 13.47 32.67
C HIS A 144 28.15 13.16 32.60
N VAL A 145 27.76 12.13 31.85
CA VAL A 145 26.36 11.79 31.59
C VAL A 145 26.05 10.33 31.87
N LYS A 146 24.83 10.06 32.35
CA LYS A 146 24.31 8.71 32.58
C LYS A 146 23.30 8.34 31.50
N ASN A 147 23.13 7.04 31.29
CA ASN A 147 22.15 6.53 30.34
C ASN A 147 20.74 7.03 30.71
N GLY A 148 20.09 7.76 29.80
CA GLY A 148 18.74 8.30 29.98
C GLY A 148 18.68 9.78 30.35
N ASP A 149 19.81 10.45 30.57
CA ASP A 149 19.84 11.90 30.79
C ASP A 149 19.48 12.68 29.51
N LYS A 150 18.68 13.74 29.66
CA LYS A 150 18.40 14.70 28.59
C LYS A 150 19.59 15.64 28.46
N VAL A 151 20.13 15.76 27.25
CA VAL A 151 21.29 16.60 26.97
C VAL A 151 20.95 17.66 25.92
N GLU A 152 21.51 18.85 26.10
CA GLU A 152 21.36 19.98 25.16
C GLU A 152 22.59 20.11 24.26
N ALA A 153 22.43 20.76 23.11
CA ALA A 153 23.54 21.00 22.18
C ALA A 153 24.60 21.91 22.82
N GLY A 154 25.85 21.47 22.81
CA GLY A 154 26.99 22.20 23.41
C GLY A 154 27.31 21.82 24.86
N GLN A 155 26.55 20.90 25.48
CA GLN A 155 26.85 20.40 26.80
C GLN A 155 28.12 19.52 26.80
N LEU A 156 28.98 19.68 27.80
CA LEU A 156 30.15 18.82 28.00
C LEU A 156 29.70 17.41 28.39
N LEU A 157 29.88 16.47 27.46
CA LEU A 157 29.47 15.06 27.62
C LEU A 157 30.64 14.20 28.14
N ILE A 158 31.80 14.38 27.52
CA ILE A 158 32.99 13.56 27.73
C ILE A 158 34.19 14.50 27.81
N GLU A 159 34.97 14.38 28.87
CA GLU A 159 36.28 15.02 29.00
C GLU A 159 37.34 14.03 28.50
N LEU A 160 38.12 14.43 27.50
CA LEU A 160 39.22 13.64 26.96
C LEU A 160 40.54 14.15 27.55
N ASP A 161 41.53 13.27 27.71
CA ASP A 161 42.85 13.64 28.23
C ASP A 161 43.55 14.63 27.27
N PRO A 162 43.80 15.88 27.71
CA PRO A 162 44.38 16.92 26.85
C PRO A 162 45.90 16.79 26.69
N THR A 163 46.56 15.78 27.28
CA THR A 163 48.02 15.70 27.34
C THR A 163 48.67 15.66 25.95
N THR A 164 48.19 14.80 25.05
CA THR A 164 48.71 14.70 23.67
C THR A 164 48.37 15.94 22.86
N ALA A 165 47.13 16.42 22.92
CA ALA A 165 46.70 17.62 22.20
C ALA A 165 47.46 18.89 22.64
N ARG A 166 47.78 19.02 23.93
CA ARG A 166 48.62 20.11 24.44
C ARG A 166 50.06 19.99 24.00
N ALA A 167 50.62 18.77 24.03
CA ALA A 167 51.97 18.53 23.54
C ALA A 167 52.09 18.91 22.06
N ASP A 168 51.14 18.49 21.22
CA ASP A 168 51.12 18.82 19.80
C ASP A 168 50.95 20.32 19.56
N ASN A 169 50.05 20.99 20.28
CA ASN A 169 49.89 22.44 20.16
C ASN A 169 51.18 23.17 20.51
N SER A 170 51.84 22.78 21.61
CA SER A 170 53.10 23.38 22.05
C SER A 170 54.25 23.13 21.07
N ARG A 171 54.30 21.93 20.46
CA ARG A 171 55.30 21.57 19.46
C ARG A 171 55.12 22.41 18.20
N VAL A 172 53.88 22.50 17.71
CA VAL A 172 53.55 23.29 16.51
C VAL A 172 53.78 24.78 16.73
N SER A 173 53.46 25.31 17.91
CA SER A 173 53.75 26.72 18.22
C SER A 173 55.25 27.01 18.28
N GLN A 174 56.04 26.11 18.89
CA GLN A 174 57.50 26.25 18.93
C GLN A 174 58.12 26.17 17.53
N GLU A 175 57.67 25.23 16.70
CA GLU A 175 58.13 25.07 15.32
C GLU A 175 57.80 26.32 14.48
N ARG A 176 56.60 26.88 14.65
CA ARG A 176 56.19 28.14 14.03
C ARG A 176 57.09 29.31 14.47
N ASP A 177 57.35 29.44 15.76
CA ASP A 177 58.15 30.55 16.29
C ASP A 177 59.62 30.47 15.87
N ALA A 178 60.17 29.26 15.79
CA ALA A 178 61.50 29.01 15.24
C ALA A 178 61.57 29.40 13.76
N ALA A 179 60.57 28.99 12.95
CA ALA A 179 60.51 29.33 11.54
C ALA A 179 60.38 30.84 11.29
N LEU A 180 59.57 31.54 12.10
CA LEU A 180 59.44 33.01 12.02
C LEU A 180 60.74 33.72 12.40
N SER A 181 61.43 33.23 13.44
CA SER A 181 62.70 33.79 13.88
C SER A 181 63.75 33.69 12.77
N GLU A 182 63.83 32.55 12.09
CA GLU A 182 64.75 32.36 10.97
C GLU A 182 64.39 33.26 9.80
N LEU A 183 63.11 33.34 9.40
CA LEU A 183 62.67 34.24 8.35
C LEU A 183 63.07 35.71 8.60
N TRP A 184 62.87 36.21 9.81
CA TRP A 184 63.24 37.60 10.14
C TRP A 184 64.74 37.83 10.15
N ARG A 185 65.53 36.84 10.61
CA ARG A 185 66.99 36.88 10.57
C ARG A 185 67.50 36.89 9.13
N THR A 186 67.05 35.97 8.29
CA THR A 186 67.45 35.91 6.87
C THR A 186 67.07 37.20 6.14
N GLN A 187 65.87 37.74 6.39
CA GLN A 187 65.44 39.00 5.80
C GLN A 187 66.34 40.17 6.23
N ALA A 188 66.69 40.25 7.51
CA ALA A 188 67.57 41.30 8.03
C ALA A 188 68.98 41.21 7.42
N LEU A 189 69.53 40.01 7.31
CA LEU A 189 70.84 39.77 6.67
C LEU A 189 70.83 40.16 5.20
N LEU A 190 69.79 39.78 4.44
CA LEU A 190 69.65 40.17 3.03
C LEU A 190 69.58 41.69 2.87
N THR A 191 68.87 42.40 3.76
CA THR A 191 68.84 43.88 3.71
C THR A 191 70.18 44.51 4.08
N ALA A 192 70.95 43.90 4.98
CA ALA A 192 72.28 44.37 5.35
C ALA A 192 73.32 44.14 4.24
N LEU A 193 73.18 43.05 3.47
CA LEU A 193 74.02 42.75 2.30
C LEU A 193 73.70 43.66 1.10
N ALA A 194 72.42 44.01 0.92
CA ALA A 194 71.98 44.91 -0.16
C ALA A 194 72.25 46.39 0.15
N GLY A 195 72.30 46.77 1.43
CA GLY A 195 72.73 48.07 1.90
C GLY A 195 74.19 48.07 2.39
N SER A 196 74.69 49.22 2.84
CA SER A 196 76.01 49.31 3.49
C SER A 196 75.86 49.57 5.00
N GLY A 197 74.94 48.86 5.65
CA GLY A 197 74.51 49.14 7.03
C GLY A 197 74.32 47.89 7.88
N ALA A 198 74.29 48.07 9.20
CA ALA A 198 74.08 46.99 10.15
C ALA A 198 72.70 46.33 9.97
N PRO A 199 72.56 45.01 10.22
CA PRO A 199 71.31 44.30 10.06
C PRO A 199 70.29 44.76 11.10
N VAL A 200 69.14 45.24 10.61
CA VAL A 200 68.00 45.68 11.44
C VAL A 200 66.84 44.73 11.19
N LEU A 201 66.19 44.28 12.27
CA LEU A 201 65.03 43.40 12.16
C LEU A 201 63.90 44.05 11.34
N PRO A 202 63.25 43.29 10.44
CA PRO A 202 62.17 43.81 9.62
C PRO A 202 60.95 44.18 10.48
N LYS A 203 60.14 45.15 10.01
CA LYS A 203 58.92 45.60 10.72
C LYS A 203 57.91 44.46 10.98
N THR A 204 58.01 43.36 10.24
CA THR A 204 57.21 42.13 10.44
C THR A 204 57.53 41.41 11.75
N ALA A 205 58.70 41.65 12.36
CA ALA A 205 59.10 41.09 13.65
C ALA A 205 58.40 41.76 14.86
N ASN A 206 57.65 42.84 14.64
CA ASN A 206 56.91 43.54 15.69
C ASN A 206 55.78 42.71 16.33
N GLY A 207 55.36 41.61 15.67
CA GLY A 207 54.38 40.68 16.20
C GLY A 207 54.93 39.65 17.20
N ALA A 208 56.26 39.55 17.38
CA ALA A 208 56.87 38.68 18.39
C ALA A 208 56.86 39.32 19.78
N ASP A 209 56.97 38.50 20.83
CA ASP A 209 57.10 39.01 22.20
C ASP A 209 58.42 39.79 22.38
N ALA A 210 58.43 40.76 23.30
CA ALA A 210 59.60 41.61 23.54
C ALA A 210 60.85 40.79 23.94
N SER A 211 60.66 39.70 24.70
CA SER A 211 61.72 38.77 25.08
C SER A 211 62.25 37.97 23.88
N GLN A 212 61.36 37.46 23.02
CA GLN A 212 61.74 36.78 21.78
C GLN A 212 62.51 37.71 20.85
N ARG A 213 62.06 38.97 20.68
CA ARG A 213 62.77 39.97 19.86
C ARG A 213 64.18 40.23 20.35
N ALA A 214 64.38 40.33 21.66
CA ALA A 214 65.71 40.52 22.24
C ALA A 214 66.64 39.33 21.94
N LEU A 215 66.12 38.09 22.03
CA LEU A 215 66.88 36.89 21.69
C LEU A 215 67.27 36.86 20.20
N ILE A 216 66.31 37.13 19.31
CA ILE A 216 66.53 37.14 17.85
C ILE A 216 67.54 38.24 17.48
N GLN A 217 67.44 39.41 18.10
CA GLN A 217 68.37 40.51 17.88
C GLN A 217 69.79 40.19 18.38
N ALA A 218 69.91 39.52 19.53
CA ALA A 218 71.19 39.03 20.03
C ALA A 218 71.82 38.00 19.07
N GLN A 219 71.04 37.01 18.61
CA GLN A 219 71.50 36.02 17.65
C GLN A 219 71.93 36.64 16.32
N LEU A 220 71.13 37.56 15.77
CA LEU A 220 71.44 38.29 14.54
C LEU A 220 72.74 39.10 14.67
N SER A 221 72.93 39.78 15.81
CA SER A 221 74.14 40.56 16.05
C SER A 221 75.40 39.68 16.15
N ALA A 222 75.27 38.47 16.74
CA ALA A 222 76.36 37.51 16.82
C ALA A 222 76.74 36.97 15.43
N GLU A 223 75.76 36.61 14.60
CA GLU A 223 76.02 36.17 13.23
C GLU A 223 76.66 37.25 12.36
N TRP A 224 76.21 38.49 12.51
CA TRP A 224 76.82 39.60 11.79
C TRP A 224 78.28 39.84 12.16
N GLN A 225 78.61 39.69 13.45
CA GLN A 225 79.99 39.78 13.91
C GLN A 225 80.87 38.67 13.32
N ASP A 226 80.35 37.45 13.23
CA ASP A 226 81.07 36.32 12.64
C ASP A 226 81.31 36.52 11.13
N VAL A 227 80.29 37.01 10.41
CA VAL A 227 80.41 37.33 8.97
C VAL A 227 81.41 38.47 8.71
N GLN A 228 81.53 39.45 9.61
CA GLN A 228 82.52 40.53 9.49
C GLN A 228 83.95 40.11 9.89
N ALA A 229 84.09 38.99 10.60
CA ALA A 229 85.38 38.48 11.05
C ALA A 229 86.08 37.56 10.03
N GLN A 230 85.33 37.04 9.04
CA GLN A 230 85.85 36.24 7.90
C GLN A 230 86.28 37.12 6.73
#